data_AF-A0A2H5YJ35-F1
#
_entry.id   AF-A0A2H5YJ35-F1
#
_cell.length_a   1.000
_cell.length_b   1.000
_cell.length_c   1.000
_cell.angle_alpha   90.00
_cell.angle_beta   90.00
_cell.angle_gamma   90.00
#
_symmetry.space_group_name_H-M   'P 1'
#
loop_
_entity.id
_entity.type
_entity.pdbx_description
1 polymer ?
#
loop_
_entity_poly.entity_id
_entity_poly.type
_entity_poly.pdbx_seq_one_letter_code
_entity_poly.pdbx_strand_id
1 'polypeptide(L)' 'MFGDSLLYFPPGDPEVLAQALLRLYRDPDLRQRLASEGQAVARRYAWSLVREAYLLAHREGRAGFRAEPAVEESEP' A
#
# COMPACT_ATOMS: atom_id res chain seq x y z
N MET A 1 -2.17 1.71 9.11
CA MET A 1 -2.73 0.36 9.28
C MET A 1 -4.06 0.29 8.55
N PHE A 2 -4.39 -0.84 7.94
CA PHE A 2 -5.65 -1.04 7.18
C PHE A 2 -6.90 -1.17 8.09
N GLY A 3 -6.77 -0.81 9.37
CA GLY A 3 -7.88 -0.75 10.32
C GLY A 3 -8.55 -2.10 10.51
N ASP A 4 -9.87 -2.07 10.67
CA ASP A 4 -10.71 -3.24 10.90
C ASP A 4 -11.07 -4.00 9.61
N SER A 5 -10.49 -3.63 8.46
CA SER A 5 -10.78 -4.23 7.16
C SER A 5 -10.06 -5.56 6.91
N LEU A 6 -9.24 -6.03 7.86
CA LEU A 6 -8.42 -7.24 7.75
C LEU A 6 -8.44 -8.04 9.07
N LEU A 7 -8.16 -9.34 8.97
CA LEU A 7 -7.77 -10.16 10.12
C LEU A 7 -6.24 -10.27 10.14
N TYR A 8 -5.65 -9.96 11.30
CA TYR A 8 -4.21 -10.04 11.52
C TYR A 8 -3.85 -11.36 12.22
N PHE A 9 -2.68 -11.89 11.87
CA PHE A 9 -2.10 -13.07 12.52
C PHE A 9 -0.58 -12.90 12.63
N PRO A 10 0.08 -13.54 13.61
CA PRO A 10 1.53 -13.52 13.73
C PRO A 10 2.22 -14.25 12.57
N PRO A 11 3.33 -13.71 12.02
CA PRO A 11 4.15 -14.46 11.08
C PRO A 11 4.71 -15.74 11.71
N GLY A 12 4.68 -16.84 10.96
CA GLY A 12 5.21 -18.13 11.43
C GLY A 12 4.30 -18.93 12.36
N ASP A 13 3.07 -18.47 12.59
CA ASP A 13 2.06 -19.18 13.40
C ASP A 13 0.91 -19.71 12.51
N PRO A 14 1.03 -20.95 12.00
CA PRO A 14 0.03 -21.53 11.11
C PRO A 14 -1.29 -21.85 11.83
N GLU A 15 -1.27 -22.13 13.13
CA GLU A 15 -2.48 -22.38 13.92
C GLU A 15 -3.36 -21.13 14.02
N VAL A 16 -2.78 -19.96 14.28
CA VAL A 16 -3.53 -18.70 14.32
C VAL A 16 -4.06 -18.32 12.94
N LEU A 17 -3.28 -18.57 11.87
CA LEU A 17 -3.78 -18.40 10.50
C LEU A 17 -4.99 -19.30 10.22
N ALA A 18 -4.91 -20.59 10.57
CA ALA A 18 -6.02 -21.52 10.38
C ALA A 18 -7.28 -21.07 11.13
N GLN A 19 -7.14 -20.59 12.37
CA GLN A 19 -8.26 -20.04 13.14
C GLN A 19 -8.87 -18.80 12.47
N ALA A 20 -8.05 -17.88 11.95
CA ALA A 20 -8.53 -16.70 11.24
C ALA A 20 -9.31 -17.08 9.96
N LEU A 21 -8.81 -18.04 9.19
CA LEU A 21 -9.48 -18.56 7.99
C LEU A 21 -10.81 -19.25 8.33
N LEU A 22 -10.82 -20.10 9.37
CA LEU A 22 -12.04 -20.78 9.81
C LEU A 22 -13.09 -19.79 10.33
N ARG A 23 -12.67 -18.76 11.07
CA ARG A 23 -13.57 -17.69 11.50
C ARG A 23 -14.20 -16.99 10.30
N LEU A 24 -13.40 -16.61 9.32
CA LEU A 24 -13.88 -16.00 8.08
C LEU A 24 -14.85 -16.93 7.33
N TYR A 25 -14.56 -18.22 7.26
CA TYR A 25 -15.44 -19.19 6.59
C TYR A 25 -16.78 -19.37 7.30
N ARG A 26 -16.79 -19.40 8.64
CA ARG A 26 -17.99 -19.67 9.46
C ARG A 26 -18.88 -18.45 9.69
N ASP A 27 -18.33 -17.23 9.65
CA ASP A 27 -19.05 -16.00 9.94
C ASP A 27 -19.31 -15.19 8.65
N PRO A 28 -20.51 -15.30 8.03
CA PRO A 28 -20.84 -14.60 6.80
C PRO A 28 -20.90 -13.08 6.96
N ASP A 29 -21.33 -12.58 8.11
CA ASP A 29 -21.45 -11.15 8.37
C ASP A 29 -20.07 -10.51 8.47
N LEU A 30 -19.14 -11.17 9.17
CA LEU A 30 -17.74 -10.77 9.22
C LEU A 30 -17.14 -10.73 7.81
N ARG A 31 -17.38 -11.75 6.97
CA ARG A 31 -16.89 -11.73 5.58
C ARG A 31 -17.40 -10.53 4.82
N GLN A 32 -18.70 -10.27 4.90
CA GLN A 32 -19.33 -9.20 4.14
C GLN A 32 -18.79 -7.84 4.58
N ARG A 33 -18.61 -7.64 5.90
CA ARG A 33 -18.00 -6.42 6.44
C ARG A 33 -16.57 -6.22 5.94
N LEU A 34 -15.71 -7.24 6.08
CA LEU A 34 -14.32 -7.17 5.64
C LEU A 34 -14.19 -6.96 4.13
N ALA A 35 -15.06 -7.58 3.33
CA ALA A 35 -15.07 -7.39 1.88
C ALA A 35 -15.44 -5.94 1.52
N SER A 36 -16.48 -5.38 2.14
CA SER A 36 -16.90 -3.99 1.91
C SER A 36 -15.81 -2.99 2.29
N GLU A 37 -15.25 -3.13 3.49
CA GLU A 37 -14.20 -2.23 3.99
C GLU A 37 -12.90 -2.40 3.21
N GLY A 38 -12.52 -3.64 2.89
CA GLY A 38 -11.34 -3.97 2.09
C GLY A 38 -11.42 -3.38 0.68
N GLN A 39 -12.61 -3.37 0.05
CA GLN A 39 -12.80 -2.70 -1.24
C GLN A 39 -12.61 -1.18 -1.14
N ALA A 40 -13.07 -0.55 -0.05
CA ALA A 40 -12.85 0.88 0.16
C ALA A 40 -11.36 1.21 0.30
N VAL A 41 -10.62 0.38 1.04
CA VAL A 41 -9.16 0.47 1.17
C VAL A 41 -8.48 0.28 -0.18
N ALA A 42 -8.85 -0.77 -0.94
CA ALA A 42 -8.26 -1.05 -2.25
C ALA A 42 -8.45 0.12 -3.22
N ARG A 43 -9.63 0.76 -3.23
CA ARG A 43 -9.89 1.96 -4.05
C ARG A 43 -8.99 3.14 -3.66
N ARG A 44 -8.73 3.34 -2.37
CA ARG A 44 -7.86 4.43 -1.87
C ARG A 44 -6.40 4.27 -2.32
N TYR A 45 -5.92 3.03 -2.40
CA TYR A 45 -4.54 2.71 -2.77
C TYR A 45 -4.41 2.18 -4.21
N ALA A 46 -5.42 2.43 -5.05
CA ALA A 46 -5.37 2.04 -6.45
C ALA A 46 -4.14 2.67 -7.13
N TRP A 47 -3.45 1.87 -7.94
CA TRP A 47 -2.19 2.28 -8.59
C TRP A 47 -2.32 3.56 -9.43
N SER A 48 -3.49 3.81 -10.02
CA SER A 48 -3.78 5.06 -10.73
C SER A 48 -3.57 6.29 -9.86
N LEU A 49 -4.09 6.28 -8.63
CA LEU A 49 -3.97 7.38 -7.67
C LEU A 49 -2.53 7.53 -7.15
N VAL A 50 -1.87 6.40 -6.84
CA VAL A 50 -0.49 6.40 -6.37
C VAL A 50 0.46 6.92 -7.46
N ARG A 51 0.24 6.54 -8.72
CA ARG A 51 1.01 7.03 -9.87
C ARG A 51 0.84 8.53 -10.06
N GLU A 52 -0.37 9.06 -9.96
CA GLU A 52 -0.62 10.50 -10.08
C GLU A 52 0.09 11.29 -8.98
N ALA A 53 0.01 10.84 -7.73
CA ALA A 53 0.72 11.46 -6.62
C ALA A 53 2.24 11.41 -6.82
N TYR A 54 2.77 10.29 -7.30
CA TYR A 54 4.19 10.14 -7.62
C TYR A 54 4.64 11.09 -8.75
N LEU A 55 3.87 11.22 -9.84
CA LEU A 55 4.18 12.12 -10.94
C LEU A 55 4.06 13.60 -10.54
N LEU A 56 3.15 13.94 -9.64
CA LEU A 56 3.07 15.29 -9.07
C LEU A 56 4.33 15.60 -8.27
N ALA A 57 4.70 14.73 -7.33
CA ALA A 57 5.90 14.88 -6.51
C ALA A 57 7.19 14.95 -7.37
N HIS A 58 7.28 14.17 -8.46
CA HIS A 58 8.41 14.27 -9.38
C HIS A 58 8.45 15.60 -10.15
N ARG A 59 7.29 16.14 -10.57
CA ARG A 59 7.21 17.44 -11.24
C ARG A 59 7.58 18.59 -10.32
N GLU A 60 7.08 18.58 -9.09
CA GLU A 60 7.40 19.57 -8.06
C GLU A 60 8.87 19.43 -7.60
N GLY A 61 9.35 18.20 -7.43
CA GLY A 61 10.73 17.90 -7.11
C GLY A 61 11.72 18.34 -8.19
N ARG A 62 11.35 18.28 -9.47
CA ARG A 62 12.16 18.87 -10.57
C ARG A 62 12.19 20.40 -10.56
N ALA A 63 11.19 21.06 -9.97
CA ALA A 63 11.20 22.51 -9.77
C ALA A 63 12.04 22.92 -8.54
N GLY A 64 12.20 22.02 -7.56
CA GLY A 64 13.02 22.24 -6.35
C GLY A 64 14.43 21.63 -6.39
N PHE A 65 14.71 20.67 -7.26
CA PHE A 65 16.03 20.06 -7.46
C PHE A 65 16.76 20.81 -8.57
N ARG A 66 17.53 21.84 -8.20
CA ARG A 66 18.59 22.37 -9.07
C ARG A 66 19.68 21.30 -9.11
N ALA A 67 19.78 20.56 -10.21
CA ALA A 67 20.98 19.78 -10.48
C ALA A 67 22.17 20.75 -10.50
N GLU A 68 23.15 20.54 -9.62
CA GLU A 68 24.46 21.18 -9.82
C GLU A 68 24.99 20.72 -11.19
N PRO A 69 25.58 21.62 -11.99
CA PRO A 69 26.13 21.23 -13.28
C PRO A 69 27.18 20.14 -13.05
N ALA A 70 27.07 19.06 -13.82
CA ALA A 70 28.08 18.02 -13.85
C ALA A 70 29.44 18.69 -14.06
N VAL A 71 30.35 18.50 -13.11
CA VAL A 71 31.73 18.98 -13.20
C VAL A 71 32.29 18.36 -14.48
N GLU A 72 32.59 19.22 -15.45
CA GLU A 72 33.22 18.83 -16.70
C GLU A 72 34.60 18.27 -16.35
N GLU A 73 34.73 16.95 -16.46
CA GLU A 73 35.98 16.22 -16.30
C GLU A 73 36.92 16.72 -17.42
N SER A 74 37.66 17.78 -17.12
CA SER A 74 38.78 18.25 -17.94
C SER A 74 39.90 17.23 -17.82
N GLU A 75 40.01 16.39 -18.85
CA GLU A 75 41.18 15.56 -19.11
C GLU A 75 42.43 16.44 -19.30
N PRO A 76 43.54 16.10 -18.64
CA PRO A 76 44.77 15.92 -19.40
C PRO A 76 45.53 14.63 -19.08
#